data_AF-A0AAV3PYB4-F1
#
_entry.id   AF-A0AAV3PYB4-F1
#
_cell.length_a   1.000
_cell.length_b   1.000
_cell.length_c   1.000
_cell.angle_alpha   90.00
_cell.angle_beta   90.00
_cell.angle_gamma   90.00
#
_symmetry.space_group_name_H-M   'P 1'
#
loop_
_entity.id
_entity.type
_entity.pdbx_description
1 polymer ?
#
loop_
_entity_poly.entity_id
_entity_poly.type
_entity_poly.pdbx_seq_one_letter_code
_entity_poly.pdbx_strand_id
1 'polypeptide(L)'
;MIPGGSTEPPRTQGPPLLLLILLLCLPFTTPQNTTLQCPLDFTILLRLAEDSQPPKVDTPTQCQYVLQGIRLVLSVYLKNTNSFLPPLHSADSCWTNYQTVVNEFLPGFDARKICGFQTSWIAQGCMNITTRAEFETLVPRTEIEDVVSACNRSLGGSGCTSCTTSIAALHASYLTGGSVGNVSDCRALATIYGAAIGNSEGPTDPGTINCLFSLNFNTQNQSKGKHNNQTFIIVAVVVSAVVLSLAGLGCWYFRRKKKKKFVRNFDKSERTLDFSGLDSIHGNTTFVRFTFDEIKAATKNFSRDYIIGRGGYGNVYKGILPDGSEVAVKRFKNCSAAGDASFSHEVEVIASVRHVNLVAMRGYCSATTQREGYQRIIVCDLVRNGSLHDHLFGSTGESLSWPIRQRIALGTAKGLAYLHYGAQPSIIHRDIKASNILLDDKFEALVADFGLAKFTPEGMTHMSTRVAGTMGYVAPEYALYGQLTDKSDVYSFGIVLLELLSGKKALMAVNDGQPTLLSDWAWSLVRESRTLDVIDETMPGLDSAEVMEKYVLIAVLCSHPQLYARPTMDQVVKMLDTEVPVPSIPDRPIPITADIDDIEKSVSSFGSGRMSTISGYQPYTPRGHSENSSAG
;
A
#
# COMPACT_ATOMS: atom_id res chain seq x y z
N MET A 1 5.49 -110.82 32.90
CA MET A 1 5.02 -111.63 31.75
C MET A 1 5.61 -111.06 30.46
N ILE A 2 5.71 -111.87 29.42
CA ILE A 2 6.31 -111.62 28.09
C ILE A 2 5.27 -112.11 27.06
N PRO A 3 5.21 -111.68 25.77
CA PRO A 3 5.80 -110.54 25.03
C PRO A 3 4.68 -109.48 24.73
N GLY A 4 4.68 -108.57 23.74
CA GLY A 4 5.56 -108.16 22.62
C GLY A 4 4.84 -107.08 21.78
N GLY A 5 5.45 -106.40 20.79
CA GLY A 5 6.83 -106.42 20.28
C GLY A 5 7.03 -105.37 19.15
N SER A 6 8.22 -105.38 18.51
CA SER A 6 8.51 -105.13 17.07
C SER A 6 7.76 -104.01 16.30
N THR A 7 8.37 -103.10 15.50
CA THR A 7 9.73 -102.99 14.90
C THR A 7 9.84 -101.60 14.19
N GLU A 8 10.98 -100.96 13.83
CA GLU A 8 12.41 -101.19 14.14
C GLU A 8 13.27 -99.85 14.15
N PRO A 9 14.24 -99.46 13.26
CA PRO A 9 15.22 -98.40 13.59
C PRO A 9 15.32 -97.26 12.52
N PRO A 10 16.36 -96.38 12.47
CA PRO A 10 17.36 -96.05 13.50
C PRO A 10 17.36 -94.56 13.93
N ARG A 11 17.95 -94.30 15.11
CA ARG A 11 18.46 -92.97 15.52
C ARG A 11 19.98 -92.94 15.38
N THR A 12 20.54 -91.79 14.99
CA THR A 12 21.91 -91.42 15.37
C THR A 12 21.92 -90.65 16.69
N GLN A 13 22.92 -90.93 17.52
CA GLN A 13 23.29 -90.19 18.75
C GLN A 13 24.61 -89.45 18.45
N GLY A 14 25.04 -88.39 19.15
CA GLY A 14 24.48 -87.67 20.30
C GLY A 14 25.32 -86.41 20.63
N PRO A 15 24.97 -85.65 21.69
CA PRO A 15 25.68 -84.43 22.15
C PRO A 15 26.82 -84.80 23.17
N PRO A 16 27.51 -83.89 23.93
CA PRO A 16 27.26 -82.45 24.19
C PRO A 16 28.56 -81.55 24.28
N LEU A 17 28.48 -80.44 25.04
CA LEU A 17 29.51 -79.41 25.37
C LEU A 17 29.92 -78.49 24.20
N LEU A 18 29.66 -77.18 24.25
CA LEU A 18 30.18 -76.29 25.29
C LEU A 18 29.15 -75.31 25.86
N LEU A 19 29.24 -75.10 27.18
CA LEU A 19 28.47 -74.13 27.96
C LEU A 19 29.21 -72.76 28.01
N LEU A 20 28.49 -71.69 28.32
CA LEU A 20 28.93 -70.44 28.97
C LEU A 20 30.38 -69.94 28.74
N ILE A 21 30.52 -68.82 28.02
CA ILE A 21 31.39 -67.67 28.36
C ILE A 21 30.99 -66.46 27.46
N LEU A 22 31.34 -65.24 27.86
CA LEU A 22 31.12 -63.97 27.12
C LEU A 22 29.68 -63.45 26.99
N LEU A 23 28.91 -63.57 28.08
CA LEU A 23 28.20 -62.39 28.58
C LEU A 23 29.25 -61.46 29.20
N LEU A 24 29.70 -60.41 28.47
CA LEU A 24 30.33 -59.16 28.94
C LEU A 24 31.13 -58.47 27.81
N CYS A 25 30.46 -57.68 26.97
CA CYS A 25 30.98 -56.45 26.32
C CYS A 25 29.87 -55.83 25.47
N LEU A 26 29.17 -54.82 26.01
CA LEU A 26 28.31 -53.95 25.19
C LEU A 26 29.19 -52.93 24.48
N PRO A 27 29.25 -52.88 23.14
CA PRO A 27 29.28 -51.59 22.50
C PRO A 27 27.92 -50.93 22.78
N PHE A 28 27.92 -49.74 23.38
CA PHE A 28 26.77 -48.85 23.25
C PHE A 28 26.71 -48.44 21.78
N THR A 29 25.94 -49.17 20.98
CA THR A 29 25.42 -48.65 19.72
C THR A 29 24.40 -47.57 20.06
N THR A 30 24.93 -46.39 20.37
CA THR A 30 24.18 -45.14 20.29
C THR A 30 23.40 -45.14 18.98
N PRO A 31 22.10 -44.78 18.96
CA PRO A 31 21.42 -44.58 17.68
C PRO A 31 22.23 -43.55 16.90
N GLN A 32 22.80 -43.94 15.75
CA GLN A 32 23.53 -43.01 14.92
C GLN A 32 22.50 -41.99 14.42
N ASN A 33 22.58 -40.77 14.95
CA ASN A 33 21.94 -39.61 14.35
C ASN A 33 22.63 -39.36 13.00
N THR A 34 22.17 -40.08 11.99
CA THR A 34 22.46 -39.84 10.57
C THR A 34 21.78 -38.54 10.18
N THR A 35 22.43 -37.43 10.57
CA THR A 35 22.09 -36.06 10.18
C THR A 35 22.24 -35.96 8.67
N LEU A 36 21.15 -36.26 7.96
CA LEU A 36 21.13 -36.33 6.51
C LEU A 36 21.52 -34.97 5.94
N GLN A 37 22.59 -34.97 5.16
CA GLN A 37 23.21 -33.79 4.59
C GLN A 37 22.19 -33.01 3.75
N CYS A 38 22.16 -31.69 3.92
CA CYS A 38 21.23 -30.85 3.18
C CYS A 38 21.38 -31.02 1.65
N PRO A 39 20.28 -31.27 0.92
CA PRO A 39 20.31 -31.42 -0.54
C PRO A 39 20.20 -30.08 -1.30
N LEU A 40 20.15 -28.93 -0.61
CA LEU A 40 20.05 -27.60 -1.20
C LEU A 40 21.44 -26.98 -1.43
N ASP A 41 21.77 -26.64 -2.68
CA ASP A 41 23.00 -25.91 -3.02
C ASP A 41 22.84 -24.40 -2.78
N PHE A 42 23.11 -23.96 -1.55
CA PHE A 42 23.16 -22.54 -1.21
C PHE A 42 24.36 -21.79 -1.80
N THR A 43 25.38 -22.48 -2.33
CA THR A 43 26.56 -21.81 -2.92
C THR A 43 26.23 -21.07 -4.21
N ILE A 44 25.08 -21.35 -4.82
CA ILE A 44 24.57 -20.59 -5.96
C ILE A 44 24.34 -19.11 -5.61
N LEU A 45 24.00 -18.79 -4.35
CA LEU A 45 23.82 -17.40 -3.90
C LEU A 45 25.15 -16.64 -3.86
N LEU A 46 26.25 -17.32 -3.52
CA LEU A 46 27.60 -16.76 -3.60
C LEU A 46 28.01 -16.47 -5.05
N ARG A 47 27.75 -17.42 -5.97
CA ARG A 47 28.05 -17.28 -7.41
C ARG A 47 27.22 -16.20 -8.09
N LEU A 48 25.97 -16.00 -7.65
CA LEU A 48 25.09 -14.96 -8.20
C LEU A 48 25.48 -13.56 -7.70
N ALA A 49 26.00 -13.43 -6.48
CA ALA A 49 26.29 -12.16 -5.83
C ALA A 49 27.74 -11.64 -6.00
N GLU A 50 28.49 -12.17 -6.97
CA GLU A 50 29.87 -11.75 -7.23
C GLU A 50 29.95 -10.22 -7.45
N ASP A 51 31.00 -9.58 -6.91
CA ASP A 51 31.20 -8.12 -6.79
C ASP A 51 30.08 -7.29 -6.10
N SER A 52 29.06 -7.92 -5.51
CA SER A 52 27.93 -7.20 -4.87
C SER A 52 28.14 -6.87 -3.38
N GLN A 53 28.67 -5.67 -3.11
CA GLN A 53 28.21 -4.74 -2.04
C GLN A 53 27.01 -5.14 -1.15
N PRO A 54 27.09 -5.79 0.04
CA PRO A 54 25.93 -5.90 0.91
C PRO A 54 25.45 -4.50 1.37
N PRO A 55 24.21 -4.09 1.05
CA PRO A 55 23.74 -2.75 1.39
C PRO A 55 23.47 -2.62 2.90
N LYS A 56 23.75 -1.44 3.46
CA LYS A 56 23.40 -1.12 4.86
C LYS A 56 21.91 -0.82 4.96
N VAL A 57 21.09 -1.87 5.08
CA VAL A 57 19.64 -1.80 5.27
C VAL A 57 19.25 -2.24 6.68
N ASP A 58 18.01 -1.96 7.06
CA ASP A 58 17.42 -2.31 8.35
C ASP A 58 17.15 -3.82 8.47
N THR A 59 17.08 -4.31 9.72
CA THR A 59 16.89 -5.73 10.04
C THR A 59 15.65 -6.37 9.41
N PRO A 60 14.46 -5.73 9.36
CA PRO A 60 13.32 -6.22 8.57
C PRO A 60 13.67 -6.51 7.10
N THR A 61 14.39 -5.61 6.43
CA THR A 61 14.79 -5.79 5.02
C THR A 61 15.89 -6.85 4.88
N GLN A 62 16.83 -6.95 5.83
CA GLN A 62 17.80 -8.06 5.88
C GLN A 62 17.08 -9.42 5.98
N CYS A 63 16.08 -9.54 6.85
CA CYS A 63 15.27 -10.75 6.97
C CYS A 63 14.48 -11.08 5.70
N GLN A 64 14.03 -10.08 4.94
CA GLN A 64 13.42 -10.32 3.61
C GLN A 64 14.44 -10.85 2.61
N TYR A 65 15.64 -10.29 2.51
CA TYR A 65 16.68 -10.82 1.60
C TYR A 65 17.07 -12.26 1.94
N VAL A 66 17.20 -12.58 3.24
CA VAL A 66 17.43 -13.95 3.72
C VAL A 66 16.27 -14.88 3.33
N LEU A 67 15.03 -14.44 3.51
CA LEU A 67 13.83 -15.21 3.15
C LEU A 67 13.75 -15.53 1.66
N GLN A 68 13.99 -14.54 0.80
CA GLN A 68 13.92 -14.70 -0.65
C GLN A 68 15.12 -15.49 -1.20
N GLY A 69 16.29 -15.41 -0.56
CA GLY A 69 17.44 -16.26 -0.86
C GLY A 69 17.15 -17.76 -0.70
N ILE A 70 16.43 -18.15 0.36
CA ILE A 70 15.96 -19.53 0.53
C ILE A 70 14.99 -19.91 -0.60
N ARG A 71 13.98 -19.07 -0.88
CA ARG A 71 12.95 -19.35 -1.90
C ARG A 71 13.55 -19.49 -3.31
N LEU A 72 14.56 -18.70 -3.65
CA LEU A 72 15.34 -18.86 -4.89
C LEU A 72 16.00 -20.26 -4.95
N VAL A 73 16.70 -20.68 -3.90
CA VAL A 73 17.35 -22.01 -3.86
C VAL A 73 16.33 -23.15 -3.90
N LEU A 74 15.16 -23.01 -3.26
CA LEU A 74 14.06 -23.98 -3.37
C LEU A 74 13.51 -24.09 -4.80
N SER A 75 13.48 -23.02 -5.59
CA SER A 75 13.09 -23.07 -7.01
C SER A 75 14.13 -23.74 -7.92
N VAL A 76 15.42 -23.60 -7.60
CA VAL A 76 16.49 -24.37 -8.26
C VAL A 76 16.36 -25.86 -7.90
N TYR A 77 16.08 -26.17 -6.63
CA TYR A 77 15.85 -27.54 -6.17
C TYR A 77 14.62 -28.17 -6.84
N LEU A 78 13.51 -27.45 -6.97
CA LEU A 78 12.32 -27.88 -7.70
C LEU A 78 12.60 -28.16 -9.18
N LYS A 79 13.30 -27.26 -9.88
CA LYS A 79 13.67 -27.45 -11.30
C LYS A 79 14.52 -28.70 -11.52
N ASN A 80 15.36 -29.07 -10.53
CA ASN A 80 16.29 -30.20 -10.63
C ASN A 80 15.72 -31.54 -10.11
N THR A 81 14.75 -31.52 -9.18
CA THR A 81 14.29 -32.74 -8.46
C THR A 81 12.80 -33.01 -8.54
N ASN A 82 11.99 -32.06 -9.00
CA ASN A 82 10.53 -32.05 -8.87
C ASN A 82 10.02 -32.07 -7.40
N SER A 83 10.87 -31.76 -6.42
CA SER A 83 10.47 -31.52 -5.02
C SER A 83 10.57 -30.04 -4.67
N PHE A 84 9.55 -29.48 -4.02
CA PHE A 84 9.56 -28.08 -3.53
C PHE A 84 10.48 -27.89 -2.33
N LEU A 85 10.67 -28.93 -1.52
CA LEU A 85 11.25 -28.84 -0.18
C LEU A 85 12.24 -29.99 0.10
N PRO A 86 13.32 -29.74 0.85
CA PRO A 86 14.21 -30.79 1.33
C PRO A 86 13.50 -31.67 2.38
N PRO A 87 13.97 -32.91 2.62
CA PRO A 87 13.41 -33.78 3.66
C PRO A 87 13.53 -33.19 5.08
N LEU A 88 12.50 -33.35 5.91
CA LEU A 88 12.41 -32.74 7.26
C LEU A 88 13.62 -33.03 8.17
N HIS A 89 14.17 -34.24 8.12
CA HIS A 89 15.34 -34.64 8.89
C HIS A 89 16.67 -33.98 8.45
N SER A 90 16.69 -33.29 7.30
CA SER A 90 17.84 -32.51 6.82
C SER A 90 17.76 -31.02 7.19
N ALA A 91 16.66 -30.57 7.81
CA ALA A 91 16.38 -29.15 8.04
C ALA A 91 17.47 -28.41 8.84
N ASP A 92 17.99 -28.98 9.94
CA ASP A 92 19.10 -28.36 10.68
C ASP A 92 20.42 -28.35 9.90
N SER A 93 20.69 -29.36 9.06
CA SER A 93 21.83 -29.33 8.13
C SER A 93 21.65 -28.20 7.11
N CYS A 94 20.43 -27.99 6.59
CA CYS A 94 20.15 -26.91 5.65
C CYS A 94 20.29 -25.53 6.29
N TRP A 95 19.80 -25.33 7.51
CA TRP A 95 20.04 -24.07 8.24
C TRP A 95 21.52 -23.84 8.56
N THR A 96 22.29 -24.89 8.84
CA THR A 96 23.74 -24.79 9.10
C THR A 96 24.51 -24.41 7.82
N ASN A 97 24.21 -25.07 6.70
CA ASN A 97 24.79 -24.75 5.40
C ASN A 97 24.41 -23.32 4.97
N TYR A 98 23.15 -22.93 5.17
CA TYR A 98 22.68 -21.60 4.78
C TYR A 98 23.23 -20.48 5.67
N GLN A 99 23.32 -20.70 6.99
CA GLN A 99 23.93 -19.71 7.91
C GLN A 99 25.40 -19.43 7.56
N THR A 100 26.13 -20.43 7.06
CA THR A 100 27.49 -20.21 6.50
C THR A 100 27.47 -19.20 5.36
N VAL A 101 26.53 -19.32 4.41
CA VAL A 101 26.37 -18.37 3.29
C VAL A 101 25.89 -16.99 3.77
N VAL A 102 24.99 -16.94 4.77
CA VAL A 102 24.54 -15.66 5.36
C VAL A 102 25.69 -14.91 6.02
N ASN A 103 26.61 -15.60 6.70
CA ASN A 103 27.75 -14.98 7.39
C ASN A 103 28.69 -14.21 6.44
N GLU A 104 28.85 -14.63 5.18
CA GLU A 104 29.68 -13.95 4.19
C GLU A 104 29.12 -12.56 3.81
N PHE A 105 27.78 -12.43 3.75
CA PHE A 105 27.11 -11.16 3.42
C PHE A 105 26.77 -10.32 4.64
N LEU A 106 26.46 -10.96 5.77
CA LEU A 106 26.01 -10.34 7.03
C LEU A 106 26.79 -10.94 8.22
N PRO A 107 28.05 -10.54 8.45
CA PRO A 107 28.87 -11.08 9.54
C PRO A 107 28.20 -10.91 10.92
N GLY A 108 27.99 -12.02 11.62
CA GLY A 108 27.36 -12.05 12.95
C GLY A 108 25.83 -12.05 12.97
N PHE A 109 25.16 -12.14 11.80
CA PHE A 109 23.70 -12.16 11.70
C PHE A 109 23.13 -13.58 11.81
N ASP A 110 22.66 -13.98 12.98
CA ASP A 110 21.93 -15.24 13.18
C ASP A 110 20.54 -15.16 12.52
N ALA A 111 20.40 -15.78 11.35
CA ALA A 111 19.20 -15.71 10.53
C ALA A 111 17.97 -16.31 11.21
N ARG A 112 18.13 -17.39 12.00
CA ARG A 112 17.01 -18.02 12.71
C ARG A 112 16.56 -17.17 13.89
N LYS A 113 17.50 -16.72 14.71
CA LYS A 113 17.22 -15.96 15.94
C LYS A 113 16.72 -14.53 15.67
N ILE A 114 17.29 -13.84 14.68
CA ILE A 114 16.96 -12.44 14.40
C ILE A 114 15.65 -12.33 13.61
N CYS A 115 15.38 -13.26 12.69
CA CYS A 115 14.19 -13.23 11.83
C CYS A 115 13.04 -14.13 12.33
N GLY A 116 13.22 -14.85 13.44
CA GLY A 116 12.20 -15.72 14.04
C GLY A 116 11.91 -17.00 13.24
N PHE A 117 12.84 -17.47 12.40
CA PHE A 117 12.62 -18.67 11.59
C PHE A 117 12.82 -19.96 12.41
N GLN A 118 11.77 -20.78 12.51
CA GLN A 118 11.87 -22.12 13.08
C GLN A 118 12.59 -23.08 12.12
N THR A 119 13.35 -24.04 12.67
CA THR A 119 14.10 -25.02 11.87
C THR A 119 13.24 -25.72 10.83
N SER A 120 12.06 -26.23 11.21
CA SER A 120 11.24 -27.09 10.36
C SER A 120 10.63 -26.39 9.14
N TRP A 121 10.48 -25.06 9.18
CA TRP A 121 9.85 -24.29 8.09
C TRP A 121 10.63 -24.34 6.77
N ILE A 122 11.92 -24.69 6.78
CA ILE A 122 12.69 -24.90 5.53
C ILE A 122 12.32 -26.21 4.81
N ALA A 123 11.54 -27.08 5.45
CA ALA A 123 11.25 -28.46 5.02
C ALA A 123 9.78 -28.89 5.22
N GLN A 124 8.88 -27.98 5.59
CA GLN A 124 7.44 -28.22 5.75
C GLN A 124 6.66 -27.29 4.80
N GLY A 125 5.71 -27.82 4.03
CA GLY A 125 4.97 -27.03 3.04
C GLY A 125 3.56 -26.65 3.48
N CYS A 126 3.07 -25.52 2.99
CA CYS A 126 1.64 -25.23 2.95
C CYS A 126 0.84 -26.45 2.40
N MET A 127 -0.29 -26.78 3.04
CA MET A 127 -1.18 -27.88 2.65
C MET A 127 -0.50 -29.26 2.54
N ASN A 128 0.64 -29.47 3.22
CA ASN A 128 1.51 -30.65 3.09
C ASN A 128 2.06 -30.90 1.66
N ILE A 129 2.04 -29.89 0.77
CA ILE A 129 2.59 -29.99 -0.58
C ILE A 129 4.12 -30.05 -0.47
N THR A 130 4.73 -31.13 -0.96
CA THR A 130 6.20 -31.33 -0.95
C THR A 130 6.78 -31.56 -2.34
N THR A 131 5.96 -32.02 -3.29
CA THR A 131 6.36 -32.38 -4.65
C THR A 131 5.58 -31.61 -5.71
N ARG A 132 6.16 -31.52 -6.91
CA ARG A 132 5.51 -31.00 -8.11
C ARG A 132 4.19 -31.71 -8.42
N ALA A 133 4.16 -33.03 -8.27
CA ALA A 133 2.98 -33.85 -8.58
C ALA A 133 1.79 -33.52 -7.64
N GLU A 134 2.05 -33.30 -6.35
CA GLU A 134 1.03 -32.88 -5.38
C GLU A 134 0.48 -31.47 -5.66
N PHE A 135 1.32 -30.57 -6.19
CA PHE A 135 0.88 -29.23 -6.61
C PHE A 135 0.04 -29.30 -7.90
N GLU A 136 0.48 -30.07 -8.88
CA GLU A 136 -0.19 -30.23 -10.18
C GLU A 136 -1.47 -31.11 -10.13
N THR A 137 -1.76 -31.78 -9.01
CA THR A 137 -3.07 -32.42 -8.75
C THR A 137 -4.06 -31.50 -8.03
N LEU A 138 -3.60 -30.44 -7.37
CA LEU A 138 -4.44 -29.45 -6.68
C LEU A 138 -4.82 -28.26 -7.57
N VAL A 139 -3.93 -27.85 -8.48
CA VAL A 139 -4.15 -26.73 -9.40
C VAL A 139 -4.67 -27.23 -10.75
N PRO A 140 -5.79 -26.69 -11.30
CA PRO A 140 -6.26 -27.05 -12.63
C PRO A 140 -5.23 -26.79 -13.73
N ARG A 141 -5.21 -27.70 -14.71
CA ARG A 141 -4.26 -27.65 -15.83
C ARG A 141 -4.30 -26.32 -16.61
N THR A 142 -5.46 -25.69 -16.75
CA THR A 142 -5.62 -24.39 -17.41
C THR A 142 -4.85 -23.28 -16.69
N GLU A 143 -4.93 -23.23 -15.36
CA GLU A 143 -4.26 -22.23 -14.53
C GLU A 143 -2.73 -22.41 -14.56
N ILE A 144 -2.27 -23.66 -14.67
CA ILE A 144 -0.86 -24.01 -14.90
C ILE A 144 -0.42 -23.52 -16.29
N GLU A 145 -1.21 -23.78 -17.33
CA GLU A 145 -0.93 -23.35 -18.70
C GLU A 145 -0.97 -21.81 -18.84
N ASP A 146 -1.82 -21.11 -18.08
CA ASP A 146 -1.83 -19.64 -17.98
C ASP A 146 -0.60 -19.09 -17.25
N VAL A 147 -0.18 -19.68 -16.12
CA VAL A 147 1.07 -19.30 -15.44
C VAL A 147 2.29 -19.52 -16.34
N VAL A 148 2.35 -20.65 -17.06
CA VAL A 148 3.40 -20.90 -18.06
C VAL A 148 3.33 -19.86 -19.19
N SER A 149 2.15 -19.57 -19.74
CA SER A 149 1.95 -18.55 -20.78
C SER A 149 2.42 -17.15 -20.32
N ALA A 150 2.12 -16.78 -19.08
CA ALA A 150 2.49 -15.50 -18.48
C ALA A 150 3.98 -15.39 -18.15
N CYS A 151 4.61 -16.47 -17.67
CA CYS A 151 5.99 -16.49 -17.17
C CYS A 151 7.04 -16.97 -18.19
N ASN A 152 6.65 -17.62 -19.29
CA ASN A 152 7.57 -18.12 -20.33
C ASN A 152 8.04 -16.98 -21.28
N ARG A 153 8.76 -16.01 -20.70
CA ARG A 153 9.35 -14.84 -21.35
C ARG A 153 10.37 -14.22 -20.40
N SER A 154 11.33 -13.44 -20.91
CA SER A 154 12.20 -12.65 -20.04
C SER A 154 11.37 -11.74 -19.12
N LEU A 155 11.61 -11.82 -17.81
CA LEU A 155 10.86 -11.08 -16.81
C LEU A 155 11.44 -9.67 -16.55
N GLY A 156 12.33 -9.19 -17.43
CA GLY A 156 12.74 -7.79 -17.46
C GLY A 156 11.58 -6.86 -17.86
N GLY A 157 11.07 -6.07 -16.92
CA GLY A 157 10.04 -5.06 -17.19
C GLY A 157 8.61 -5.64 -17.28
N SER A 158 7.94 -5.43 -18.41
CA SER A 158 6.50 -5.75 -18.56
C SER A 158 6.18 -7.24 -18.45
N GLY A 159 7.12 -8.13 -18.78
CA GLY A 159 6.97 -9.57 -18.59
C GLY A 159 6.71 -9.95 -17.13
N CYS A 160 7.38 -9.28 -16.18
CA CYS A 160 7.22 -9.54 -14.75
C CYS A 160 5.76 -9.37 -14.29
N THR A 161 5.11 -8.27 -14.68
CA THR A 161 3.76 -7.95 -14.20
C THR A 161 2.74 -9.00 -14.64
N SER A 162 2.88 -9.54 -15.86
CA SER A 162 2.03 -10.62 -16.38
C SER A 162 2.21 -11.89 -15.52
N CYS A 163 3.46 -12.30 -15.32
CA CYS A 163 3.82 -13.49 -14.56
C CYS A 163 3.35 -13.41 -13.09
N THR A 164 3.65 -12.30 -12.40
CA THR A 164 3.25 -12.11 -10.99
C THR A 164 1.73 -12.03 -10.80
N THR A 165 0.99 -11.51 -11.78
CA THR A 165 -0.47 -11.46 -11.72
C THR A 165 -1.08 -12.86 -11.84
N SER A 166 -0.57 -13.68 -12.77
CA SER A 166 -1.02 -15.07 -12.94
C SER A 166 -0.70 -15.93 -11.70
N ILE A 167 0.51 -15.78 -11.14
CA ILE A 167 0.92 -16.46 -9.90
C ILE A 167 0.03 -16.05 -8.71
N ALA A 168 -0.35 -14.78 -8.62
CA ALA A 168 -1.23 -14.29 -7.56
C ALA A 168 -2.67 -14.81 -7.68
N ALA A 169 -3.19 -14.96 -8.91
CA ALA A 169 -4.51 -15.55 -9.16
C ALA A 169 -4.55 -17.04 -8.76
N LEU A 170 -3.57 -17.83 -9.23
CA LEU A 170 -3.42 -19.25 -8.86
C LEU A 170 -3.40 -19.43 -7.33
N HIS A 171 -2.59 -18.62 -6.63
CA HIS A 171 -2.52 -18.65 -5.17
C HIS A 171 -3.87 -18.36 -4.50
N ALA A 172 -4.56 -17.30 -4.93
CA ALA A 172 -5.83 -16.88 -4.34
C ALA A 172 -6.96 -17.90 -4.53
N SER A 173 -6.93 -18.68 -5.62
CA SER A 173 -7.98 -19.64 -5.98
C SER A 173 -7.73 -21.06 -5.46
N TYR A 174 -6.47 -21.52 -5.38
CA TYR A 174 -6.16 -22.95 -5.15
C TYR A 174 -5.26 -23.25 -3.95
N LEU A 175 -4.60 -22.24 -3.36
CA LEU A 175 -3.60 -22.43 -2.30
C LEU A 175 -4.01 -21.70 -1.00
N THR A 176 -5.30 -21.75 -0.66
CA THR A 176 -5.91 -21.00 0.46
C THR A 176 -5.72 -21.68 1.83
N GLY A 177 -4.70 -22.52 1.99
CA GLY A 177 -4.48 -23.32 3.20
C GLY A 177 -3.72 -22.59 4.32
N GLY A 178 -3.58 -23.27 5.46
CA GLY A 178 -2.73 -22.80 6.56
C GLY A 178 -1.26 -22.75 6.14
N SER A 179 -0.63 -21.58 6.30
CA SER A 179 0.79 -21.39 5.99
C SER A 179 1.68 -21.85 7.15
N VAL A 180 2.71 -22.66 6.84
CA VAL A 180 3.63 -23.22 7.84
C VAL A 180 4.77 -22.23 8.12
N GLY A 181 4.41 -21.11 8.77
CA GLY A 181 5.31 -19.99 8.99
C GLY A 181 5.71 -19.28 7.69
N ASN A 182 6.80 -18.51 7.75
CA ASN A 182 7.13 -17.53 6.71
C ASN A 182 7.99 -18.09 5.57
N VAL A 183 8.69 -19.21 5.74
CA VAL A 183 9.68 -19.69 4.74
C VAL A 183 9.00 -20.30 3.52
N SER A 184 7.96 -21.10 3.77
CA SER A 184 7.30 -22.02 2.85
C SER A 184 5.77 -21.80 2.80
N ASP A 185 5.35 -20.54 2.95
CA ASP A 185 3.95 -20.14 2.83
C ASP A 185 3.35 -20.51 1.46
N CYS A 186 2.02 -20.50 1.37
CA CYS A 186 1.31 -20.94 0.18
C CYS A 186 1.65 -20.09 -1.07
N ARG A 187 1.98 -18.81 -0.86
CA ARG A 187 2.39 -17.87 -1.92
C ARG A 187 3.82 -18.13 -2.38
N ALA A 188 4.69 -18.60 -1.49
CA ALA A 188 6.04 -19.05 -1.80
C ALA A 188 5.99 -20.21 -2.79
N LEU A 189 5.14 -21.22 -2.57
CA LEU A 189 5.00 -22.37 -3.48
C LEU A 189 4.62 -21.93 -4.91
N ALA A 190 3.60 -21.08 -5.08
CA ALA A 190 3.22 -20.56 -6.41
C ALA A 190 4.37 -19.77 -7.08
N THR A 191 5.10 -18.97 -6.30
CA THR A 191 6.25 -18.18 -6.80
C THR A 191 7.43 -19.08 -7.21
N ILE A 192 7.72 -20.10 -6.39
CA ILE A 192 8.75 -21.12 -6.61
C ILE A 192 8.44 -21.94 -7.87
N TYR A 193 7.18 -22.35 -8.07
CA TYR A 193 6.73 -23.05 -9.28
C TYR A 193 6.86 -22.16 -10.52
N GLY A 194 6.42 -20.90 -10.46
CA GLY A 194 6.55 -19.93 -11.55
C GLY A 194 8.01 -19.69 -11.98
N ALA A 195 8.95 -19.62 -11.02
CA ALA A 195 10.37 -19.49 -11.29
C ALA A 195 11.02 -20.76 -11.85
N ALA A 196 10.66 -21.94 -11.31
CA ALA A 196 11.27 -23.22 -11.65
C ALA A 196 10.75 -23.83 -12.96
N ILE A 197 9.44 -23.79 -13.16
CA ILE A 197 8.69 -24.51 -14.21
C ILE A 197 8.00 -23.52 -15.17
N GLY A 198 7.45 -22.42 -14.64
CA GLY A 198 6.73 -21.42 -15.44
C GLY A 198 7.59 -20.60 -16.40
N ASN A 199 8.88 -20.43 -16.09
CA ASN A 199 9.84 -19.69 -16.92
C ASN A 199 10.90 -20.63 -17.55
N SER A 200 11.08 -20.53 -18.86
CA SER A 200 12.08 -21.27 -19.64
C SER A 200 13.52 -20.91 -19.26
N GLU A 201 13.83 -19.61 -19.18
CA GLU A 201 15.11 -19.08 -18.68
C GLU A 201 15.38 -19.59 -17.24
N GLY A 202 14.30 -19.71 -16.46
CA GLY A 202 14.28 -20.37 -15.15
C GLY A 202 14.68 -19.48 -13.99
N PRO A 203 14.93 -20.09 -12.81
CA PRO A 203 15.04 -19.38 -11.54
C PRO A 203 16.33 -18.55 -11.42
N THR A 204 17.36 -18.88 -12.19
CA THR A 204 18.69 -18.25 -12.14
C THR A 204 18.87 -17.10 -13.13
N ASP A 205 17.88 -16.80 -13.97
CA ASP A 205 17.90 -15.61 -14.84
C ASP A 205 17.81 -14.33 -14.00
N PRO A 206 18.68 -13.31 -14.22
CA PRO A 206 18.59 -12.02 -13.52
C PRO A 206 17.21 -11.35 -13.60
N GLY A 207 16.45 -11.55 -14.68
CA GLY A 207 15.06 -11.12 -14.80
C GLY A 207 14.13 -11.84 -13.81
N THR A 208 14.19 -13.18 -13.76
CA THR A 208 13.43 -13.99 -12.79
C THR A 208 13.80 -13.70 -11.35
N ILE A 209 15.11 -13.61 -11.05
CA ILE A 209 15.65 -13.33 -9.72
C ILE A 209 15.09 -11.99 -9.19
N ASN A 210 15.13 -10.95 -10.01
CA ASN A 210 14.62 -9.62 -9.65
C ASN A 210 13.08 -9.59 -9.59
N CYS A 211 12.40 -10.23 -10.54
CA CYS A 211 10.94 -10.21 -10.62
C CYS A 211 10.25 -11.00 -9.48
N LEU A 212 10.63 -12.27 -9.30
CA LEU A 212 9.90 -13.19 -8.44
C LEU A 212 10.45 -13.25 -7.00
N PHE A 213 11.74 -12.95 -6.82
CA PHE A 213 12.40 -12.98 -5.50
C PHE A 213 12.84 -11.59 -5.01
N SER A 214 12.69 -10.53 -5.81
CA SER A 214 13.14 -9.15 -5.45
C SER A 214 14.61 -9.05 -5.05
N LEU A 215 15.44 -9.99 -5.52
CA LEU A 215 16.89 -9.98 -5.33
C LEU A 215 17.54 -9.27 -6.53
N ASN A 216 18.51 -8.40 -6.29
CA ASN A 216 19.21 -7.67 -7.35
C ASN A 216 20.72 -7.87 -7.19
N PHE A 217 21.27 -8.77 -7.98
CA PHE A 217 22.71 -8.97 -8.10
C PHE A 217 23.23 -8.17 -9.30
N ASN A 218 24.09 -7.20 -9.02
CA ASN A 218 24.34 -6.08 -9.92
C ASN A 218 25.41 -6.42 -10.97
N THR A 219 25.01 -7.14 -12.02
CA THR A 219 25.89 -7.53 -13.14
C THR A 219 26.47 -6.31 -13.85
N GLN A 220 27.71 -5.96 -13.49
CA GLN A 220 28.46 -4.91 -14.18
C GLN A 220 28.66 -5.28 -15.65
N ASN A 221 28.40 -4.31 -16.54
CA ASN A 221 28.61 -4.48 -17.97
C ASN A 221 30.06 -4.93 -18.26
N GLN A 222 30.23 -5.92 -19.14
CA GLN A 222 31.55 -6.35 -19.60
C GLN A 222 32.35 -5.16 -20.13
N SER A 223 33.34 -4.70 -19.35
CA SER A 223 34.24 -3.67 -19.82
C SER A 223 35.10 -4.22 -20.96
N LYS A 224 35.13 -3.53 -22.10
CA LYS A 224 35.91 -3.99 -23.26
C LYS A 224 37.40 -3.98 -22.91
N GLY A 225 38.02 -5.16 -22.90
CA GLY A 225 39.43 -5.35 -22.57
C GLY A 225 40.35 -4.45 -23.41
N LYS A 226 41.11 -3.60 -22.72
CA LYS A 226 41.95 -2.57 -23.34
C LYS A 226 43.39 -3.09 -23.48
N HIS A 227 43.70 -3.75 -24.59
CA HIS A 227 45.09 -4.05 -24.94
C HIS A 227 45.85 -2.78 -25.36
N ASN A 228 47.16 -2.78 -25.10
CA ASN A 228 48.03 -1.62 -25.20
C ASN A 228 48.34 -1.22 -26.65
N ASN A 229 48.39 0.09 -26.92
CA ASN A 229 49.29 0.70 -27.90
C ASN A 229 49.37 2.23 -27.65
N GLN A 230 50.40 2.65 -26.91
CA GLN A 230 50.45 3.98 -26.28
C GLN A 230 50.87 5.13 -27.24
N THR A 231 51.38 4.81 -28.43
CA THR A 231 51.94 5.79 -29.39
C THR A 231 50.91 6.46 -30.30
N PHE A 232 49.80 5.81 -30.66
CA PHE A 232 48.80 6.41 -31.56
C PHE A 232 47.94 7.51 -30.92
N ILE A 233 47.79 7.49 -29.59
CA ILE A 233 46.87 8.39 -28.87
C ILE A 233 47.31 9.85 -28.98
N ILE A 234 48.62 10.13 -28.89
CA ILE A 234 49.15 11.51 -28.85
C ILE A 234 48.85 12.26 -30.16
N VAL A 235 49.09 11.62 -31.31
CA VAL A 235 48.81 12.22 -32.63
C VAL A 235 47.31 12.44 -32.83
N ALA A 236 46.48 11.46 -32.45
CA ALA A 236 45.02 11.56 -32.55
C ALA A 236 44.45 12.70 -31.67
N VAL A 237 44.98 12.89 -30.46
CA VAL A 237 44.56 13.97 -29.55
C VAL A 237 44.94 15.34 -30.10
N VAL A 238 46.15 15.52 -30.65
CA VAL A 238 46.56 16.81 -31.24
C VAL A 238 45.70 17.16 -32.46
N VAL A 239 45.51 16.20 -33.39
CA VAL A 239 44.69 16.43 -34.59
C VAL A 239 43.22 16.73 -34.22
N SER A 240 42.64 15.97 -33.30
CA SER A 240 41.25 16.22 -32.85
C SER A 240 41.10 17.54 -32.08
N ALA A 241 42.09 17.96 -31.28
CA ALA A 241 42.08 19.27 -30.63
C ALA A 241 42.15 20.44 -31.65
N VAL A 242 42.93 20.31 -32.72
CA VAL A 242 42.97 21.29 -33.82
C VAL A 242 41.63 21.32 -34.58
N VAL A 243 41.07 20.15 -34.91
CA VAL A 243 39.75 20.07 -35.58
C VAL A 243 38.63 20.65 -34.70
N LEU A 244 38.62 20.36 -33.40
CA LEU A 244 37.60 20.86 -32.47
C LEU A 244 37.73 22.37 -32.20
N SER A 245 38.96 22.91 -32.13
CA SER A 245 39.16 24.36 -31.99
C SER A 245 38.80 25.14 -33.25
N LEU A 246 39.12 24.62 -34.44
CA LEU A 246 38.66 25.18 -35.72
C LEU A 246 37.13 25.09 -35.87
N ALA A 247 36.52 23.97 -35.50
CA ALA A 247 35.06 23.81 -35.47
C ALA A 247 34.40 24.74 -34.44
N GLY A 248 35.04 24.96 -33.29
CA GLY A 248 34.60 25.91 -32.27
C GLY A 248 34.62 27.35 -32.76
N LEU A 249 35.72 27.78 -33.39
CA LEU A 249 35.87 29.11 -34.02
C LEU A 249 34.84 29.31 -35.15
N GLY A 250 34.66 28.30 -36.01
CA GLY A 250 33.63 28.29 -37.05
C GLY A 250 32.22 28.42 -36.46
N CYS A 251 31.88 27.61 -35.47
CA CYS A 251 30.59 27.64 -34.77
C CYS A 251 30.33 28.99 -34.07
N TRP A 252 31.36 29.59 -33.47
CA TRP A 252 31.30 30.93 -32.86
C TRP A 252 31.09 32.03 -33.90
N TYR A 253 31.79 31.97 -35.04
CA TYR A 253 31.62 32.90 -36.17
C TYR A 253 30.22 32.78 -36.78
N PHE A 254 29.74 31.56 -37.04
CA PHE A 254 28.37 31.31 -37.51
C PHE A 254 27.30 31.72 -36.48
N ARG A 255 27.54 31.52 -35.18
CA ARG A 255 26.65 32.02 -34.11
C ARG A 255 26.62 33.55 -34.06
N ARG A 256 27.75 34.25 -34.19
CA ARG A 256 27.79 35.72 -34.33
C ARG A 256 27.04 36.19 -35.59
N LYS A 257 27.15 35.46 -36.71
CA LYS A 257 26.43 35.78 -37.95
C LYS A 257 24.91 35.49 -37.85
N LYS A 258 24.49 34.42 -37.17
CA LYS A 258 23.07 34.14 -36.87
C LYS A 258 22.46 35.12 -35.86
N LYS A 259 23.19 35.55 -34.82
CA LYS A 259 22.66 36.49 -33.81
C LYS A 259 22.31 37.87 -34.40
N LYS A 260 22.90 38.26 -35.54
CA LYS A 260 22.49 39.45 -36.34
C LYS A 260 21.30 39.23 -37.29
N LYS A 261 20.74 38.01 -37.39
CA LYS A 261 19.51 37.71 -38.17
C LYS A 261 18.33 37.21 -37.34
N PHE A 262 18.51 36.88 -36.07
CA PHE A 262 17.48 36.26 -35.23
C PHE A 262 16.42 37.26 -34.69
N VAL A 263 16.69 38.56 -34.70
CA VAL A 263 15.80 39.61 -34.14
C VAL A 263 14.69 40.05 -35.12
N ARG A 264 14.35 39.25 -36.15
CA ARG A 264 13.35 39.61 -37.18
C ARG A 264 12.49 38.47 -37.71
N ASN A 265 12.59 37.28 -37.09
CA ASN A 265 11.90 36.06 -37.54
C ASN A 265 11.38 35.26 -36.32
N PHE A 266 10.72 35.94 -35.38
CA PHE A 266 9.92 35.31 -34.31
C PHE A 266 8.41 35.48 -34.59
N ASP A 267 8.05 35.19 -35.84
CA ASP A 267 6.67 35.08 -36.30
C ASP A 267 6.64 33.98 -37.40
N LYS A 268 5.56 33.21 -37.42
CA LYS A 268 5.38 31.91 -38.11
C LYS A 268 6.44 30.84 -37.78
N SER A 269 6.06 29.88 -36.93
CA SER A 269 5.79 28.50 -37.38
C SER A 269 5.55 27.54 -36.20
N GLU A 270 4.36 27.55 -35.60
CA GLU A 270 3.91 26.49 -34.69
C GLU A 270 2.58 25.90 -35.19
N ARG A 271 2.67 24.70 -35.78
CA ARG A 271 1.61 23.77 -36.17
C ARG A 271 2.27 22.40 -36.41
N THR A 272 1.71 21.25 -36.06
CA THR A 272 0.56 20.94 -35.19
C THR A 272 0.75 19.50 -34.69
N LEU A 273 0.24 19.18 -33.50
CA LEU A 273 -0.31 17.86 -33.23
C LEU A 273 -1.69 18.11 -32.63
N ASP A 274 -2.73 17.66 -33.33
CA ASP A 274 -4.11 18.02 -33.03
C ASP A 274 -4.64 17.28 -31.80
N PHE A 275 -5.21 18.02 -30.87
CA PHE A 275 -6.27 17.52 -29.99
C PHE A 275 -7.41 18.53 -30.00
N SER A 276 -8.13 18.58 -31.13
CA SER A 276 -9.33 19.41 -31.30
C SER A 276 -10.45 18.95 -30.34
N GLY A 277 -10.51 19.55 -29.15
CA GLY A 277 -11.48 19.20 -28.11
C GLY A 277 -11.58 20.23 -26.97
N LEU A 278 -12.52 21.17 -27.11
CA LEU A 278 -13.06 22.04 -26.05
C LEU A 278 -12.26 23.29 -25.59
N ASP A 279 -11.71 24.09 -26.53
CA ASP A 279 -11.23 25.47 -26.23
C ASP A 279 -12.33 26.44 -25.69
N SER A 280 -13.60 26.04 -25.73
CA SER A 280 -14.76 26.91 -25.48
C SER A 280 -15.00 27.33 -24.02
N ILE A 281 -14.12 26.96 -23.06
CA ILE A 281 -14.23 27.37 -21.65
C ILE A 281 -12.99 28.14 -21.15
N HIS A 282 -12.16 28.70 -22.05
CA HIS A 282 -11.07 29.60 -21.65
C HIS A 282 -11.52 31.02 -21.23
N GLY A 283 -12.80 31.18 -20.87
CA GLY A 283 -13.38 32.41 -20.37
C GLY A 283 -13.08 32.65 -18.88
N ASN A 284 -11.94 33.30 -18.62
CA ASN A 284 -11.68 34.07 -17.39
C ASN A 284 -11.25 33.31 -16.11
N THR A 285 -10.45 32.24 -16.21
CA THR A 285 -9.76 31.62 -15.04
C THR A 285 -8.24 31.61 -15.17
N THR A 286 -7.57 31.93 -14.05
CA THR A 286 -6.13 32.19 -13.94
C THR A 286 -5.28 30.95 -13.67
N PHE A 287 -5.55 29.83 -14.36
CA PHE A 287 -4.83 28.57 -14.15
C PHE A 287 -3.53 28.53 -14.99
N VAL A 288 -2.38 28.31 -14.34
CA VAL A 288 -1.06 28.41 -15.00
C VAL A 288 -0.35 27.06 -15.06
N ARG A 289 0.08 26.67 -16.26
CA ARG A 289 1.07 25.58 -16.43
C ARG A 289 2.48 26.15 -16.24
N PHE A 290 3.04 25.97 -15.05
CA PHE A 290 4.40 26.39 -14.73
C PHE A 290 5.45 25.44 -15.32
N THR A 291 6.62 25.98 -15.66
CA THR A 291 7.81 25.19 -15.98
C THR A 291 8.51 24.70 -14.71
N PHE A 292 9.28 23.62 -14.82
CA PHE A 292 10.04 23.08 -13.67
C PHE A 292 11.06 24.08 -13.12
N ASP A 293 11.71 24.87 -13.99
CA ASP A 293 12.74 25.83 -13.56
C ASP A 293 12.14 27.08 -12.87
N GLU A 294 10.91 27.50 -13.20
CA GLU A 294 10.18 28.53 -12.43
C GLU A 294 9.86 28.06 -11.02
N ILE A 295 9.30 26.85 -10.87
CA ILE A 295 9.02 26.26 -9.56
C ILE A 295 10.31 26.07 -8.74
N LYS A 296 11.38 25.64 -9.40
CA LYS A 296 12.71 25.48 -8.81
C LYS A 296 13.30 26.82 -8.37
N ALA A 297 13.08 27.91 -9.11
CA ALA A 297 13.45 29.25 -8.66
C ALA A 297 12.62 29.67 -7.43
N ALA A 298 11.29 29.55 -7.51
CA ALA A 298 10.35 29.95 -6.46
C ALA A 298 10.59 29.24 -5.12
N THR A 299 11.00 27.97 -5.16
CA THR A 299 11.29 27.12 -3.96
C THR A 299 12.77 27.11 -3.54
N LYS A 300 13.61 28.00 -4.11
CA LYS A 300 15.07 28.04 -3.90
C LYS A 300 15.73 26.66 -4.07
N ASN A 301 15.50 26.05 -5.23
CA ASN A 301 15.92 24.70 -5.61
C ASN A 301 15.39 23.61 -4.65
N PHE A 302 14.11 23.71 -4.28
CA PHE A 302 13.45 22.83 -3.31
C PHE A 302 14.23 22.74 -1.98
N SER A 303 14.65 23.88 -1.43
CA SER A 303 15.47 23.87 -0.20
C SER A 303 14.74 23.21 0.97
N ARG A 304 15.52 22.53 1.83
CA ARG A 304 14.98 21.89 3.05
C ARG A 304 14.37 22.90 4.01
N ASP A 305 14.90 24.11 4.06
CA ASP A 305 14.43 25.23 4.89
C ASP A 305 13.10 25.81 4.41
N TYR A 306 12.68 25.46 3.20
CA TYR A 306 11.39 25.86 2.61
C TYR A 306 10.35 24.75 2.71
N ILE A 307 10.66 23.59 3.30
CA ILE A 307 9.68 22.50 3.49
C ILE A 307 8.70 22.88 4.61
N ILE A 308 7.43 23.04 4.25
CA ILE A 308 6.31 23.29 5.17
C ILE A 308 5.47 22.04 5.45
N GLY A 309 5.63 20.97 4.65
CA GLY A 309 4.93 19.70 4.88
C GLY A 309 5.68 18.49 4.31
N ARG A 310 5.54 17.33 4.96
CA ARG A 310 6.16 16.06 4.53
C ARG A 310 5.14 14.92 4.67
N GLY A 311 4.94 14.13 3.62
CA GLY A 311 4.07 12.96 3.66
C GLY A 311 4.53 11.85 2.71
N GLY A 312 3.82 10.72 2.70
CA GLY A 312 4.13 9.59 1.81
C GLY A 312 4.10 9.98 0.33
N TYR A 313 3.10 10.77 -0.08
CA TYR A 313 2.87 11.14 -1.48
C TYR A 313 3.80 12.23 -2.02
N GLY A 314 4.44 13.02 -1.16
CA GLY A 314 5.24 14.18 -1.58
C GLY A 314 5.87 14.98 -0.45
N ASN A 315 6.51 16.07 -0.81
CA ASN A 315 6.88 17.15 0.12
C ASN A 315 6.17 18.43 -0.34
N VAL A 316 5.72 19.26 0.60
CA VAL A 316 5.15 20.58 0.34
C VAL A 316 6.21 21.63 0.70
N TYR A 317 6.52 22.50 -0.24
CA TYR A 317 7.46 23.61 -0.06
C TYR A 317 6.70 24.94 -0.09
N LYS A 318 7.11 25.90 0.74
CA LYS A 318 6.82 27.30 0.48
C LYS A 318 7.55 27.73 -0.80
N GLY A 319 6.89 28.53 -1.61
CA GLY A 319 7.48 29.20 -2.76
C GLY A 319 7.09 30.68 -2.81
N ILE A 320 7.85 31.46 -3.57
CA ILE A 320 7.51 32.85 -3.92
C ILE A 320 7.57 32.95 -5.45
N LEU A 321 6.44 33.27 -6.09
CA LEU A 321 6.36 33.41 -7.54
C LEU A 321 6.95 34.76 -8.02
N PRO A 322 7.21 34.95 -9.33
CA PRO A 322 7.81 36.18 -9.86
C PRO A 322 6.99 37.47 -9.64
N ASP A 323 5.70 37.35 -9.34
CA ASP A 323 4.80 38.45 -8.95
C ASP A 323 4.87 38.81 -7.45
N GLY A 324 5.64 38.05 -6.67
CA GLY A 324 5.76 38.17 -5.22
C GLY A 324 4.73 37.37 -4.42
N SER A 325 3.82 36.62 -5.06
CA SER A 325 2.83 35.82 -4.34
C SER A 325 3.45 34.61 -3.63
N GLU A 326 3.01 34.36 -2.38
CA GLU A 326 3.44 33.21 -1.59
C GLU A 326 2.57 31.99 -1.86
N VAL A 327 3.19 30.87 -2.23
CA VAL A 327 2.50 29.65 -2.68
C VAL A 327 2.94 28.41 -1.92
N ALA A 328 2.03 27.44 -1.81
CA ALA A 328 2.30 26.08 -1.38
C ALA A 328 2.54 25.19 -2.61
N VAL A 329 3.72 24.58 -2.69
CA VAL A 329 4.20 23.79 -3.83
C VAL A 329 4.32 22.33 -3.42
N LYS A 330 3.32 21.50 -3.75
CA LYS A 330 3.37 20.05 -3.49
C LYS A 330 4.08 19.33 -4.62
N ARG A 331 5.32 18.88 -4.37
CA ARG A 331 6.11 18.03 -5.27
C ARG A 331 5.88 16.55 -4.94
N PHE A 332 5.35 15.79 -5.90
CA PHE A 332 5.04 14.38 -5.73
C PHE A 332 6.29 13.48 -5.81
N LYS A 333 6.21 12.29 -5.21
CA LYS A 333 7.25 11.25 -5.25
C LYS A 333 6.91 10.17 -6.28
N ASN A 334 7.92 9.41 -6.72
CA ASN A 334 7.79 8.17 -7.51
C ASN A 334 6.90 8.28 -8.78
N CYS A 335 7.03 9.36 -9.54
CA CYS A 335 6.27 9.59 -10.77
C CYS A 335 6.81 8.76 -11.96
N SER A 336 5.94 8.36 -12.88
CA SER A 336 6.29 7.54 -14.06
C SER A 336 5.42 7.88 -15.29
N ALA A 337 5.99 7.77 -16.49
CA ALA A 337 5.34 8.16 -17.76
C ALA A 337 3.89 7.68 -17.94
N ALA A 338 3.60 6.45 -17.50
CA ALA A 338 2.32 5.78 -17.68
C ALA A 338 1.12 6.46 -17.00
N GLY A 339 1.34 7.51 -16.19
CA GLY A 339 0.28 8.31 -15.58
C GLY A 339 0.35 9.81 -15.87
N ASP A 340 1.18 10.29 -16.81
CA ASP A 340 1.32 11.73 -17.04
C ASP A 340 0.10 12.32 -17.79
N ALA A 341 -0.53 11.52 -18.67
CA ALA A 341 -1.77 11.89 -19.35
C ALA A 341 -2.96 11.96 -18.37
N SER A 342 -3.15 10.93 -17.54
CA SER A 342 -4.19 10.94 -16.51
C SER A 342 -3.96 12.06 -15.50
N PHE A 343 -2.75 12.21 -14.96
CA PHE A 343 -2.44 13.29 -14.01
C PHE A 343 -2.72 14.69 -14.58
N SER A 344 -2.42 14.93 -15.87
CA SER A 344 -2.65 16.24 -16.47
C SER A 344 -4.15 16.58 -16.55
N HIS A 345 -4.98 15.64 -16.99
CA HIS A 345 -6.44 15.81 -17.02
C HIS A 345 -7.05 15.86 -15.61
N GLU A 346 -6.60 14.99 -14.69
CA GLU A 346 -7.07 14.96 -13.31
C GLU A 346 -6.77 16.29 -12.59
N VAL A 347 -5.60 16.89 -12.80
CA VAL A 347 -5.24 18.19 -12.21
C VAL A 347 -5.95 19.36 -12.89
N GLU A 348 -6.21 19.30 -14.19
CA GLU A 348 -6.98 20.32 -14.92
C GLU A 348 -8.43 20.39 -14.43
N VAL A 349 -9.09 19.26 -14.18
CA VAL A 349 -10.44 19.27 -13.59
C VAL A 349 -10.40 19.79 -12.14
N ILE A 350 -9.44 19.37 -11.29
CA ILE A 350 -9.29 19.95 -9.94
C ILE A 350 -9.05 21.47 -10.00
N ALA A 351 -8.33 21.97 -11.00
CA ALA A 351 -8.06 23.40 -11.15
C ALA A 351 -9.28 24.25 -11.54
N SER A 352 -10.30 23.64 -12.14
CA SER A 352 -11.58 24.30 -12.43
C SER A 352 -12.42 24.55 -11.15
N VAL A 353 -12.20 23.74 -10.11
CA VAL A 353 -12.91 23.78 -8.82
C VAL A 353 -12.59 25.07 -8.08
N ARG A 354 -13.61 25.89 -7.80
CA ARG A 354 -13.46 27.14 -7.03
C ARG A 354 -14.60 27.31 -6.04
N HIS A 355 -14.28 27.20 -4.74
CA HIS A 355 -15.24 27.33 -3.65
C HIS A 355 -14.58 27.95 -2.42
N VAL A 356 -15.35 28.69 -1.59
CA VAL A 356 -14.82 29.46 -0.46
C VAL A 356 -14.21 28.61 0.67
N ASN A 357 -14.53 27.32 0.72
CA ASN A 357 -13.97 26.35 1.67
C ASN A 357 -12.98 25.35 1.06
N LEU A 358 -12.41 25.64 -0.11
CA LEU A 358 -11.39 24.81 -0.77
C LEU A 358 -10.15 25.66 -1.05
N VAL A 359 -8.95 25.10 -0.87
CA VAL A 359 -7.71 25.81 -1.19
C VAL A 359 -7.61 26.02 -2.71
N ALA A 360 -7.51 27.28 -3.13
CA ALA A 360 -7.39 27.65 -4.53
C ALA A 360 -6.10 27.10 -5.17
N MET A 361 -6.26 26.33 -6.25
CA MET A 361 -5.14 25.93 -7.10
C MET A 361 -4.78 27.06 -8.07
N ARG A 362 -3.51 27.43 -8.10
CA ARG A 362 -2.95 28.44 -9.02
C ARG A 362 -2.43 27.81 -10.30
N GLY A 363 -1.91 26.60 -10.22
CA GLY A 363 -1.24 25.98 -11.35
C GLY A 363 -0.64 24.61 -11.06
N TYR A 364 0.04 24.09 -12.07
CA TYR A 364 0.71 22.80 -12.03
C TYR A 364 1.98 22.81 -12.88
N CYS A 365 2.90 21.89 -12.58
CA CYS A 365 4.04 21.57 -13.44
C CYS A 365 4.05 20.06 -13.70
N SER A 366 4.04 19.69 -14.98
CA SER A 366 4.25 18.33 -15.48
C SER A 366 5.38 18.37 -16.51
N ALA A 367 6.53 17.79 -16.16
CA ALA A 367 7.78 17.84 -16.93
C ALA A 367 8.67 16.61 -16.66
N THR A 368 9.52 16.24 -17.61
CA THR A 368 10.51 15.17 -17.45
C THR A 368 11.91 15.72 -17.64
N THR A 369 12.78 15.56 -16.65
CA THR A 369 14.16 16.08 -16.68
C THR A 369 15.18 14.95 -16.63
N GLN A 370 16.35 15.15 -17.26
CA GLN A 370 17.42 14.14 -17.32
C GLN A 370 18.07 13.83 -15.96
N ARG A 371 17.82 14.62 -14.91
CA ARG A 371 18.44 14.47 -13.58
C ARG A 371 17.43 14.13 -12.47
N GLU A 372 16.22 14.67 -12.53
CA GLU A 372 15.18 14.46 -11.52
C GLU A 372 14.12 13.45 -11.99
N GLY A 373 14.19 12.95 -13.23
CA GLY A 373 13.17 12.09 -13.83
C GLY A 373 11.84 12.81 -14.08
N TYR A 374 10.73 12.09 -13.96
CA TYR A 374 9.36 12.62 -14.08
C TYR A 374 9.01 13.51 -12.88
N GLN A 375 8.52 14.71 -13.16
CA GLN A 375 8.22 15.74 -12.17
C GLN A 375 6.78 16.19 -12.29
N ARG A 376 6.00 15.88 -11.25
CA ARG A 376 4.62 16.30 -11.06
C ARG A 376 4.54 17.18 -9.82
N ILE A 377 3.97 18.37 -10.00
CA ILE A 377 3.89 19.40 -8.97
C ILE A 377 2.56 20.13 -9.07
N ILE A 378 1.91 20.36 -7.94
CA ILE A 378 0.74 21.23 -7.80
C ILE A 378 1.16 22.52 -7.07
N VAL A 379 0.61 23.65 -7.50
CA VAL A 379 0.82 24.98 -6.91
C VAL A 379 -0.52 25.53 -6.43
N CYS A 380 -0.60 25.80 -5.14
CA CYS A 380 -1.77 26.37 -4.47
C CYS A 380 -1.38 27.63 -3.70
N ASP A 381 -2.36 28.41 -3.24
CA ASP A 381 -2.10 29.55 -2.35
C ASP A 381 -1.57 29.09 -0.98
N LEU A 382 -0.65 29.88 -0.41
CA LEU A 382 -0.10 29.59 0.92
C LEU A 382 -1.06 30.08 2.03
N VAL A 383 -1.78 29.15 2.63
CA VAL A 383 -2.60 29.40 3.83
C VAL A 383 -1.69 29.55 5.06
N ARG A 384 -1.89 30.61 5.85
CA ARG A 384 -0.92 31.05 6.86
C ARG A 384 -1.08 30.47 8.26
N ASN A 385 -2.30 30.22 8.73
CA ASN A 385 -2.54 29.67 10.06
C ASN A 385 -2.36 28.14 10.15
N GLY A 386 -1.74 27.49 9.16
CA GLY A 386 -1.43 26.06 9.22
C GLY A 386 -2.66 25.15 9.08
N SER A 387 -2.57 23.92 9.61
CA SER A 387 -3.64 22.93 9.55
C SER A 387 -4.40 22.78 10.87
N LEU A 388 -5.66 22.35 10.81
CA LEU A 388 -6.48 22.05 11.99
C LEU A 388 -5.79 21.05 12.94
N HIS A 389 -5.03 20.09 12.42
CA HIS A 389 -4.24 19.16 13.23
C HIS A 389 -3.23 19.90 14.13
N ASP A 390 -2.66 21.00 13.66
CA ASP A 390 -1.66 21.77 14.40
C ASP A 390 -2.30 22.58 15.54
N HIS A 391 -3.55 23.03 15.36
CA HIS A 391 -4.33 23.71 16.41
C HIS A 391 -4.96 22.75 17.43
N LEU A 392 -5.35 21.53 17.02
CA LEU A 392 -5.91 20.52 17.94
C LEU A 392 -4.82 19.74 18.70
N PHE A 393 -3.65 19.54 18.11
CA PHE A 393 -2.64 18.60 18.62
C PHE A 393 -1.19 19.12 18.62
N GLY A 394 -0.96 20.37 18.23
CA GLY A 394 0.34 21.02 18.30
C GLY A 394 0.60 21.65 19.67
N SER A 395 1.66 22.46 19.76
CA SER A 395 2.06 23.18 20.97
C SER A 395 1.65 24.67 20.96
N THR A 396 0.68 25.03 20.12
CA THR A 396 0.02 26.35 20.15
C THR A 396 -0.85 26.42 21.40
N GLY A 397 -0.44 27.25 22.38
CA GLY A 397 -0.99 27.25 23.74
C GLY A 397 -2.42 27.78 23.92
N GLU A 398 -3.23 27.86 22.87
CA GLU A 398 -4.61 28.35 22.88
C GLU A 398 -5.52 27.30 22.22
N SER A 399 -6.47 26.74 22.98
CA SER A 399 -7.44 25.77 22.48
C SER A 399 -8.52 26.47 21.64
N LEU A 400 -8.81 25.96 20.45
CA LEU A 400 -9.88 26.50 19.61
C LEU A 400 -11.22 26.45 20.35
N SER A 401 -11.85 27.62 20.56
CA SER A 401 -13.20 27.72 21.15
C SER A 401 -14.25 27.04 20.28
N TRP A 402 -15.33 26.55 20.88
CA TRP A 402 -16.42 25.87 20.18
C TRP A 402 -16.97 26.62 18.96
N PRO A 403 -17.28 27.94 19.00
CA PRO A 403 -17.75 28.68 17.81
C PRO A 403 -16.75 28.71 16.64
N ILE A 404 -15.46 28.49 16.90
CA ILE A 404 -14.46 28.32 15.84
C ILE A 404 -14.48 26.88 15.33
N ARG A 405 -14.49 25.87 16.22
CA ARG A 405 -14.60 24.45 15.84
C ARG A 405 -15.89 24.17 15.03
N GLN A 406 -17.00 24.83 15.37
CA GLN A 406 -18.28 24.78 14.66
C GLN A 406 -18.21 25.36 13.24
N ARG A 407 -17.63 26.57 13.06
CA ARG A 407 -17.38 27.14 11.72
C ARG A 407 -16.49 26.25 10.87
N ILE A 408 -15.44 25.67 11.47
CA ILE A 408 -14.51 24.76 10.77
C ILE A 408 -15.23 23.49 10.30
N ALA A 409 -16.08 22.89 11.14
CA ALA A 409 -16.91 21.74 10.77
C ALA A 409 -17.85 22.08 9.59
N LEU A 410 -18.59 23.19 9.70
CA LEU A 410 -19.56 23.63 8.70
C LEU A 410 -18.90 24.01 7.36
N GLY A 411 -17.77 24.72 7.40
CA GLY A 411 -16.98 25.08 6.22
C GLY A 411 -16.40 23.85 5.52
N THR A 412 -15.83 22.91 6.29
CA THR A 412 -15.35 21.62 5.76
C THR A 412 -16.49 20.84 5.09
N ALA A 413 -17.67 20.80 5.72
CA ALA A 413 -18.85 20.14 5.16
C ALA A 413 -19.34 20.80 3.87
N LYS A 414 -19.38 22.14 3.81
CA LYS A 414 -19.74 22.92 2.61
C LYS A 414 -18.73 22.71 1.48
N GLY A 415 -17.43 22.63 1.79
CA GLY A 415 -16.36 22.29 0.85
C GLY A 415 -16.56 20.90 0.22
N LEU A 416 -16.86 19.88 1.04
CA LEU A 416 -17.10 18.52 0.55
C LEU A 416 -18.41 18.38 -0.22
N ALA A 417 -19.50 19.01 0.23
CA ALA A 417 -20.77 19.03 -0.51
C ALA A 417 -20.59 19.62 -1.91
N TYR A 418 -19.80 20.69 -2.05
CA TYR A 418 -19.45 21.25 -3.36
C TYR A 418 -18.63 20.26 -4.22
N LEU A 419 -17.67 19.52 -3.66
CA LEU A 419 -16.93 18.50 -4.42
C LEU A 419 -17.81 17.34 -4.88
N HIS A 420 -18.76 16.89 -4.04
CA HIS A 420 -19.63 15.75 -4.33
C HIS A 420 -20.77 16.08 -5.30
N TYR A 421 -21.40 17.26 -5.18
CA TYR A 421 -22.64 17.60 -5.89
C TYR A 421 -22.63 18.96 -6.61
N GLY A 422 -21.62 19.81 -6.37
CA GLY A 422 -21.47 21.13 -7.01
C GLY A 422 -20.42 21.21 -8.12
N ALA A 423 -19.51 20.23 -8.19
CA ALA A 423 -18.50 20.08 -9.24
C ALA A 423 -18.89 18.96 -10.22
N GLN A 424 -18.66 19.19 -11.52
CA GLN A 424 -18.94 18.20 -12.57
C GLN A 424 -17.66 17.90 -13.39
N PRO A 425 -17.24 16.63 -13.51
CA PRO A 425 -17.75 15.45 -12.81
C PRO A 425 -17.49 15.50 -11.28
N SER A 426 -18.33 14.78 -10.53
CA SER A 426 -18.25 14.66 -9.05
C SER A 426 -16.87 14.18 -8.59
N ILE A 427 -16.36 14.76 -7.49
CA ILE A 427 -14.97 14.60 -7.02
C ILE A 427 -14.95 14.03 -5.60
N ILE A 428 -14.35 12.85 -5.43
CA ILE A 428 -14.08 12.23 -4.13
C ILE A 428 -12.64 12.59 -3.71
N HIS A 429 -12.46 13.15 -2.51
CA HIS A 429 -11.19 13.70 -2.03
C HIS A 429 -10.25 12.62 -1.45
N ARG A 430 -10.80 11.60 -0.78
CA ARG A 430 -10.13 10.33 -0.39
C ARG A 430 -9.02 10.43 0.68
N ASP A 431 -8.76 11.61 1.22
CA ASP A 431 -7.75 11.83 2.28
C ASP A 431 -8.14 13.00 3.20
N ILE A 432 -9.42 13.08 3.57
CA ILE A 432 -9.92 14.07 4.53
C ILE A 432 -9.45 13.71 5.94
N LYS A 433 -8.86 14.70 6.61
CA LYS A 433 -8.24 14.59 7.94
C LYS A 433 -7.87 15.99 8.44
N ALA A 434 -7.66 16.16 9.76
CA ALA A 434 -7.32 17.46 10.33
C ALA A 434 -6.03 18.10 9.74
N SER A 435 -5.07 17.32 9.23
CA SER A 435 -3.87 17.86 8.58
C SER A 435 -4.05 18.31 7.12
N ASN A 436 -5.18 17.97 6.49
CA ASN A 436 -5.57 18.43 5.15
C ASN A 436 -6.69 19.50 5.19
N ILE A 437 -7.03 20.00 6.37
CA ILE A 437 -7.95 21.15 6.54
C ILE A 437 -7.09 22.30 7.03
N LEU A 438 -6.89 23.30 6.18
CA LEU A 438 -6.11 24.49 6.50
C LEU A 438 -7.04 25.62 6.99
N LEU A 439 -6.52 26.49 7.84
CA LEU A 439 -7.30 27.59 8.42
C LEU A 439 -6.83 28.94 7.85
N ASP A 440 -7.76 29.76 7.35
CA ASP A 440 -7.43 31.10 6.84
C ASP A 440 -7.17 32.11 7.99
N ASP A 441 -6.89 33.37 7.62
CA ASP A 441 -6.63 34.47 8.58
C ASP A 441 -7.83 34.78 9.51
N LYS A 442 -9.02 34.21 9.25
CA LYS A 442 -10.27 34.34 10.04
C LYS A 442 -10.68 33.02 10.71
N PHE A 443 -9.85 31.97 10.61
CA PHE A 443 -10.13 30.59 11.03
C PHE A 443 -11.32 29.95 10.27
N GLU A 444 -11.57 30.37 9.03
CA GLU A 444 -12.44 29.62 8.11
C GLU A 444 -11.70 28.40 7.55
N ALA A 445 -12.42 27.29 7.39
CA ALA A 445 -11.87 26.04 6.89
C ALA A 445 -11.67 26.03 5.37
N LEU A 446 -10.47 25.64 4.93
CA LEU A 446 -10.08 25.42 3.54
C LEU A 446 -9.57 23.97 3.38
N VAL A 447 -10.36 23.11 2.72
CA VAL A 447 -9.94 21.73 2.42
C VAL A 447 -8.83 21.74 1.37
N ALA A 448 -7.79 20.94 1.60
CA ALA A 448 -6.52 20.95 0.88
C ALA A 448 -6.01 19.54 0.53
N ASP A 449 -5.06 19.51 -0.41
CA ASP A 449 -4.38 18.30 -0.88
C ASP A 449 -5.27 17.26 -1.61
N PHE A 450 -5.85 17.70 -2.73
CA PHE A 450 -6.46 16.86 -3.76
C PHE A 450 -5.51 15.83 -4.42
N GLY A 451 -4.28 15.63 -3.93
CA GLY A 451 -3.27 14.75 -4.52
C GLY A 451 -3.60 13.25 -4.52
N LEU A 452 -4.77 12.85 -4.03
CA LEU A 452 -5.34 11.51 -4.13
C LEU A 452 -6.72 11.47 -4.79
N ALA A 453 -7.30 12.62 -5.13
CA ALA A 453 -8.70 12.75 -5.53
C ALA A 453 -9.05 11.93 -6.78
N LYS A 454 -10.32 11.53 -6.91
CA LYS A 454 -10.85 10.79 -8.06
C LYS A 454 -12.22 11.30 -8.48
N PHE A 455 -12.44 11.28 -9.79
CA PHE A 455 -13.69 11.65 -10.43
C PHE A 455 -14.58 10.44 -10.56
N THR A 456 -15.85 10.57 -10.21
CA THR A 456 -16.87 9.53 -10.41
C THR A 456 -17.61 9.83 -11.72
N PRO A 457 -17.44 9.00 -12.78
CA PRO A 457 -18.29 9.10 -13.97
C PRO A 457 -19.77 8.93 -13.64
N GLU A 458 -20.61 9.65 -14.38
CA GLU A 458 -22.07 9.66 -14.19
C GLU A 458 -22.65 8.23 -14.25
N GLY A 459 -23.55 7.93 -13.32
CA GLY A 459 -24.26 6.64 -13.26
C GLY A 459 -23.54 5.50 -12.50
N MET A 460 -22.29 5.66 -12.08
CA MET A 460 -21.63 4.66 -11.22
C MET A 460 -21.90 4.87 -9.73
N THR A 461 -22.19 3.77 -9.01
CA THR A 461 -22.47 3.79 -7.56
C THR A 461 -21.22 3.73 -6.69
N HIS A 462 -20.10 3.26 -7.24
CA HIS A 462 -18.80 3.17 -6.58
C HIS A 462 -17.68 3.04 -7.62
N MET A 463 -16.44 3.31 -7.19
CA MET A 463 -15.24 3.09 -7.99
C MET A 463 -14.34 2.04 -7.33
N SER A 464 -14.15 0.90 -7.98
CA SER A 464 -13.16 -0.09 -7.55
C SER A 464 -11.75 0.43 -7.83
N THR A 465 -10.98 0.77 -6.78
CA THR A 465 -9.63 1.31 -6.92
C THR A 465 -8.71 0.90 -5.77
N ARG A 466 -7.39 0.92 -5.99
CA ARG A 466 -6.40 0.61 -4.96
C ARG A 466 -6.61 1.51 -3.73
N VAL A 467 -6.61 0.93 -2.53
CA VAL A 467 -6.73 1.67 -1.27
C VAL A 467 -5.58 2.68 -1.12
N ALA A 468 -5.94 3.93 -0.81
CA ALA A 468 -5.03 5.01 -0.42
C ALA A 468 -5.78 6.04 0.44
N GLY A 469 -5.07 6.75 1.31
CA GLY A 469 -5.63 7.63 2.34
C GLY A 469 -4.85 7.46 3.65
N THR A 470 -5.35 8.03 4.75
CA THR A 470 -4.68 8.00 6.06
C THR A 470 -5.40 7.06 7.03
N MET A 471 -4.65 6.15 7.69
CA MET A 471 -5.19 5.21 8.67
C MET A 471 -5.92 5.93 9.81
N GLY A 472 -7.04 5.39 10.27
CA GLY A 472 -7.99 6.07 11.16
C GLY A 472 -9.10 6.84 10.41
N TYR A 473 -8.83 7.36 9.21
CA TYR A 473 -9.79 8.13 8.40
C TYR A 473 -10.36 7.35 7.20
N VAL A 474 -9.72 6.28 6.75
CA VAL A 474 -10.20 5.46 5.61
C VAL A 474 -11.44 4.65 6.01
N ALA A 475 -12.50 4.75 5.22
CA ALA A 475 -13.77 4.05 5.44
C ALA A 475 -13.64 2.51 5.33
N PRO A 476 -14.35 1.72 6.16
CA PRO A 476 -14.18 0.26 6.21
C PRO A 476 -14.40 -0.48 4.88
N GLU A 477 -15.45 -0.13 4.14
CA GLU A 477 -15.76 -0.74 2.83
C GLU A 477 -14.67 -0.44 1.79
N TYR A 478 -14.07 0.75 1.87
CA TYR A 478 -12.99 1.14 0.99
C TYR A 478 -11.68 0.45 1.37
N ALA A 479 -11.39 0.29 2.67
CA ALA A 479 -10.24 -0.46 3.16
C ALA A 479 -10.31 -1.97 2.83
N LEU A 480 -11.48 -2.58 2.99
CA LEU A 480 -11.68 -4.03 2.81
C LEU A 480 -11.84 -4.45 1.35
N TYR A 481 -12.56 -3.67 0.54
CA TYR A 481 -12.99 -4.07 -0.81
C TYR A 481 -12.48 -3.15 -1.93
N GLY A 482 -11.79 -2.05 -1.61
CA GLY A 482 -11.36 -1.05 -2.59
C GLY A 482 -12.52 -0.26 -3.22
N GLN A 483 -13.73 -0.35 -2.66
CA GLN A 483 -14.91 0.39 -3.12
C GLN A 483 -14.88 1.83 -2.62
N LEU A 484 -14.51 2.76 -3.48
CA LEU A 484 -14.48 4.20 -3.19
C LEU A 484 -15.81 4.86 -3.56
N THR A 485 -16.33 5.72 -2.68
CA THR A 485 -17.59 6.48 -2.87
C THR A 485 -17.50 7.89 -2.26
N ASP A 486 -18.47 8.75 -2.56
CA ASP A 486 -18.71 10.02 -1.84
C ASP A 486 -18.87 9.76 -0.32
N LYS A 487 -19.57 8.68 0.05
CA LYS A 487 -19.73 8.22 1.43
C LYS A 487 -18.42 7.80 2.11
N SER A 488 -17.35 7.55 1.37
CA SER A 488 -16.03 7.31 1.95
C SER A 488 -15.41 8.60 2.50
N ASP A 489 -15.63 9.76 1.85
CA ASP A 489 -15.27 11.08 2.42
C ASP A 489 -16.18 11.45 3.60
N VAL A 490 -17.48 11.10 3.55
CA VAL A 490 -18.41 11.33 4.69
C VAL A 490 -17.91 10.63 5.96
N TYR A 491 -17.38 9.41 5.84
CA TYR A 491 -16.76 8.72 6.96
C TYR A 491 -15.56 9.50 7.52
N SER A 492 -14.63 9.90 6.65
CA SER A 492 -13.45 10.68 7.02
C SER A 492 -13.81 12.03 7.66
N PHE A 493 -14.87 12.69 7.19
CA PHE A 493 -15.44 13.89 7.81
C PHE A 493 -15.99 13.60 9.21
N GLY A 494 -16.71 12.48 9.40
CA GLY A 494 -17.19 12.05 10.72
C GLY A 494 -16.05 11.89 11.74
N ILE A 495 -14.92 11.32 11.32
CA ILE A 495 -13.71 11.24 12.14
C ILE A 495 -13.19 12.64 12.49
N VAL A 496 -13.03 13.54 11.52
CA VAL A 496 -12.61 14.94 11.76
C VAL A 496 -13.55 15.66 12.73
N LEU A 497 -14.86 15.41 12.64
CA LEU A 497 -15.83 16.03 13.55
C LEU A 497 -15.69 15.48 14.99
N LEU A 498 -15.35 14.19 15.16
CA LEU A 498 -14.96 13.64 16.46
C LEU A 498 -13.64 14.23 16.97
N GLU A 499 -12.64 14.50 16.10
CA GLU A 499 -11.41 15.18 16.51
C GLU A 499 -11.70 16.61 17.00
N LEU A 500 -12.57 17.35 16.30
CA LEU A 500 -13.05 18.67 16.70
C LEU A 500 -13.81 18.65 18.04
N LEU A 501 -14.67 17.66 18.27
CA LEU A 501 -15.48 17.56 19.49
C LEU A 501 -14.66 17.13 20.72
N SER A 502 -13.76 16.15 20.55
CA SER A 502 -13.13 15.43 21.67
C SER A 502 -11.70 15.87 22.02
N GLY A 503 -11.04 16.61 21.12
CA GLY A 503 -9.61 16.92 21.25
C GLY A 503 -8.69 15.68 21.16
N LYS A 504 -9.21 14.53 20.70
CA LYS A 504 -8.48 13.26 20.57
C LYS A 504 -8.18 12.96 19.10
N LYS A 505 -7.12 12.21 18.85
CA LYS A 505 -6.69 11.81 17.49
C LYS A 505 -7.49 10.63 16.98
N ALA A 506 -7.67 10.54 15.66
CA ALA A 506 -8.36 9.45 14.96
C ALA A 506 -7.91 8.02 15.37
N LEU A 507 -6.64 7.87 15.77
CA LEU A 507 -6.08 6.67 16.40
C LEU A 507 -5.63 7.01 17.83
N MET A 508 -6.25 6.37 18.81
CA MET A 508 -5.95 6.53 20.24
C MET A 508 -5.04 5.39 20.72
N ALA A 509 -3.94 5.72 21.38
CA ALA A 509 -3.13 4.74 22.09
C ALA A 509 -3.74 4.50 23.49
N VAL A 510 -4.21 3.29 23.75
CA VAL A 510 -4.66 2.85 25.08
C VAL A 510 -3.50 2.15 25.80
N ASN A 511 -3.51 2.16 27.13
CA ASN A 511 -2.39 1.69 27.97
C ASN A 511 -1.98 0.23 27.70
N ASP A 512 -2.89 -0.61 27.22
CA ASP A 512 -2.68 -2.03 26.92
C ASP A 512 -2.04 -2.28 25.54
N GLY A 513 -1.65 -1.22 24.83
CA GLY A 513 -0.79 -1.28 23.64
C GLY A 513 -1.50 -1.50 22.30
N GLN A 514 -2.82 -1.75 22.31
CA GLN A 514 -3.61 -1.77 21.08
C GLN A 514 -4.13 -0.36 20.72
N PRO A 515 -4.15 0.02 19.42
CA PRO A 515 -4.69 1.31 18.98
C PRO A 515 -6.22 1.23 18.81
N THR A 516 -6.96 2.02 19.57
CA THR A 516 -8.43 2.15 19.44
C THR A 516 -8.79 3.21 18.40
N LEU A 517 -9.81 2.94 17.58
CA LEU A 517 -10.37 3.93 16.65
C LEU A 517 -11.24 4.94 17.39
N LEU A 518 -11.07 6.23 17.09
CA LEU A 518 -11.86 7.31 17.68
C LEU A 518 -13.37 7.15 17.42
N SER A 519 -13.75 6.61 16.26
CA SER A 519 -15.13 6.28 15.89
C SER A 519 -15.80 5.31 16.85
N ASP A 520 -15.04 4.41 17.46
CA ASP A 520 -15.56 3.25 18.17
C ASP A 520 -15.61 3.52 19.67
N TRP A 521 -14.63 4.27 20.19
CA TRP A 521 -14.71 4.92 21.50
C TRP A 521 -15.90 5.91 21.60
N ALA A 522 -16.13 6.73 20.56
CA ALA A 522 -17.30 7.63 20.56
C ALA A 522 -18.63 6.86 20.49
N TRP A 523 -18.64 5.70 19.82
CA TRP A 523 -19.85 4.87 19.70
C TRP A 523 -20.18 4.10 20.97
N SER A 524 -19.19 3.60 21.73
CA SER A 524 -19.47 2.95 23.02
C SER A 524 -20.11 3.92 24.01
N LEU A 525 -19.61 5.17 24.07
CA LEU A 525 -20.21 6.23 24.88
C LEU A 525 -21.64 6.56 24.45
N VAL A 526 -21.92 6.70 23.15
CA VAL A 526 -23.30 6.90 22.65
C VAL A 526 -24.22 5.71 23.02
N ARG A 527 -23.75 4.46 22.89
CA ARG A 527 -24.54 3.27 23.30
C ARG A 527 -24.79 3.18 24.81
N GLU A 528 -23.90 3.73 25.63
CA GLU A 528 -24.08 3.83 27.09
C GLU A 528 -24.96 5.03 27.51
N SER A 529 -25.55 5.77 26.56
CA SER A 529 -26.28 7.04 26.80
C SER A 529 -25.41 8.12 27.45
N ARG A 530 -24.11 8.09 27.15
CA ARG A 530 -23.06 9.00 27.64
C ARG A 530 -22.52 9.88 26.51
N THR A 531 -23.40 10.37 25.64
CA THR A 531 -23.05 11.11 24.42
C THR A 531 -22.16 12.32 24.70
N LEU A 532 -22.35 12.99 25.84
CA LEU A 532 -21.61 14.19 26.23
C LEU A 532 -20.16 13.89 26.68
N ASP A 533 -19.86 12.68 27.17
CA ASP A 533 -18.51 12.24 27.56
C ASP A 533 -17.53 12.19 26.37
N VAL A 534 -18.04 12.33 25.14
CA VAL A 534 -17.25 12.47 23.91
C VAL A 534 -16.58 13.86 23.83
N ILE A 535 -17.10 14.86 24.52
CA ILE A 535 -16.72 16.27 24.39
C ILE A 535 -15.45 16.59 25.20
N ASP A 536 -14.59 17.44 24.65
CA ASP A 536 -13.50 18.11 25.35
C ASP A 536 -14.05 19.16 26.35
N GLU A 537 -14.16 18.79 27.64
CA GLU A 537 -14.56 19.71 28.72
C GLU A 537 -13.66 20.96 28.84
N THR A 538 -12.44 20.92 28.30
CA THR A 538 -11.52 22.08 28.31
C THR A 538 -11.75 23.05 27.15
N MET A 539 -12.68 22.74 26.24
CA MET A 539 -12.99 23.56 25.07
C MET A 539 -13.67 24.89 25.49
N PRO A 540 -13.10 26.06 25.14
CA PRO A 540 -13.71 27.34 25.52
C PRO A 540 -15.05 27.58 24.81
N GLY A 541 -16.05 28.05 25.55
CA GLY A 541 -17.31 28.57 24.98
C GLY A 541 -18.27 27.51 24.42
N LEU A 542 -18.33 26.32 25.05
CA LEU A 542 -19.33 25.28 24.77
C LEU A 542 -20.77 25.83 24.74
N ASP A 543 -21.59 25.22 23.88
CA ASP A 543 -23.01 25.53 23.70
C ASP A 543 -23.89 24.69 24.64
N SER A 544 -25.22 24.71 24.44
CA SER A 544 -26.15 23.85 25.17
C SER A 544 -25.83 22.37 24.97
N ALA A 545 -26.13 21.54 25.97
CA ALA A 545 -25.95 20.10 25.90
C ALA A 545 -26.67 19.48 24.68
N GLU A 546 -27.84 19.98 24.32
CA GLU A 546 -28.62 19.55 23.15
C GLU A 546 -27.89 19.82 21.82
N VAL A 547 -27.26 20.99 21.69
CA VAL A 547 -26.46 21.34 20.49
C VAL A 547 -25.20 20.48 20.42
N MET A 548 -24.50 20.30 21.55
CA MET A 548 -23.29 19.50 21.59
C MET A 548 -23.57 18.00 21.33
N GLU A 549 -24.61 17.43 21.94
CA GLU A 549 -25.07 16.06 21.67
C GLU A 549 -25.45 15.88 20.20
N LYS A 550 -26.22 16.80 19.61
CA LYS A 550 -26.55 16.79 18.19
C LYS A 550 -25.31 16.68 17.30
N TYR A 551 -24.23 17.41 17.61
CA TYR A 551 -22.99 17.35 16.83
C TYR A 551 -22.24 16.02 17.00
N VAL A 552 -22.23 15.42 18.20
CA VAL A 552 -21.69 14.06 18.42
C VAL A 552 -22.47 13.03 17.62
N LEU A 553 -23.80 13.09 17.63
CA LEU A 553 -24.67 12.19 16.87
C LEU A 553 -24.44 12.33 15.35
N ILE A 554 -24.29 13.56 14.83
CA ILE A 554 -23.91 13.78 13.42
C ILE A 554 -22.56 13.13 13.11
N ALA A 555 -21.55 13.31 13.98
CA ALA A 555 -20.21 12.75 13.78
C ALA A 555 -20.22 11.21 13.74
N VAL A 556 -20.91 10.58 14.69
CA VAL A 556 -21.05 9.13 14.84
C VAL A 556 -21.87 8.49 13.71
N LEU A 557 -22.87 9.21 13.17
CA LEU A 557 -23.65 8.81 11.99
C LEU A 557 -22.84 8.97 10.69
N CYS A 558 -22.01 10.00 10.57
CA CYS A 558 -21.08 10.15 9.45
C CYS A 558 -20.01 9.06 9.47
N SER A 559 -19.41 8.76 10.63
CA SER A 559 -18.42 7.70 10.81
C SER A 559 -19.03 6.29 10.93
N HIS A 560 -20.25 6.06 10.44
CA HIS A 560 -20.92 4.77 10.58
C HIS A 560 -20.30 3.72 9.64
N PRO A 561 -19.99 2.48 10.07
CA PRO A 561 -19.37 1.46 9.23
C PRO A 561 -20.18 1.10 7.98
N GLN A 562 -21.51 0.94 8.08
CA GLN A 562 -22.38 0.74 6.91
C GLN A 562 -22.53 2.02 6.09
N LEU A 563 -22.18 1.93 4.80
CA LEU A 563 -22.28 3.00 3.81
C LEU A 563 -23.71 3.55 3.61
N TYR A 564 -24.73 2.70 3.74
CA TYR A 564 -26.13 3.13 3.57
C TYR A 564 -26.64 4.02 4.72
N ALA A 565 -26.04 3.92 5.91
CA ALA A 565 -26.44 4.70 7.08
C ALA A 565 -25.86 6.11 7.07
N ARG A 566 -24.73 6.31 6.37
CA ARG A 566 -24.09 7.62 6.27
C ARG A 566 -24.96 8.60 5.46
N PRO A 567 -25.15 9.85 5.91
CA PRO A 567 -25.82 10.90 5.12
C PRO A 567 -25.02 11.26 3.85
N THR A 568 -25.61 12.08 2.97
CA THR A 568 -24.85 12.85 1.97
C THR A 568 -24.24 14.10 2.62
N MET A 569 -23.18 14.67 2.04
CA MET A 569 -22.61 15.91 2.60
C MET A 569 -23.59 17.10 2.57
N ASP A 570 -24.54 17.14 1.62
CA ASP A 570 -25.66 18.08 1.62
C ASP A 570 -26.59 17.91 2.84
N GLN A 571 -26.85 16.67 3.26
CA GLN A 571 -27.63 16.38 4.47
C GLN A 571 -26.83 16.76 5.72
N VAL A 572 -25.52 16.51 5.73
CA VAL A 572 -24.61 16.95 6.82
C VAL A 572 -24.63 18.46 6.97
N VAL A 573 -24.44 19.22 5.88
CA VAL A 573 -24.53 20.69 5.89
C VAL A 573 -25.88 21.14 6.46
N LYS A 574 -27.00 20.56 6.02
CA LYS A 574 -28.33 20.90 6.54
C LYS A 574 -28.48 20.60 8.04
N MET A 575 -27.97 19.47 8.54
CA MET A 575 -28.01 19.15 9.97
C MET A 575 -27.12 20.08 10.81
N LEU A 576 -26.01 20.58 10.28
CA LEU A 576 -25.10 21.52 10.97
C LEU A 576 -25.60 22.98 10.94
N ASP A 577 -26.19 23.41 9.82
CA ASP A 577 -26.57 24.81 9.54
C ASP A 577 -28.03 25.14 9.93
N THR A 578 -28.83 24.14 10.31
CA THR A 578 -30.27 24.29 10.62
C THR A 578 -30.73 23.38 11.76
N GLU A 579 -31.92 23.66 12.31
CA GLU A 579 -32.57 22.87 13.38
C GLU A 579 -33.10 21.49 12.95
N VAL A 580 -32.78 21.01 11.73
CA VAL A 580 -33.13 19.65 11.31
C VAL A 580 -32.62 18.60 12.32
N PRO A 581 -33.48 17.67 12.80
CA PRO A 581 -33.08 16.65 13.75
C PRO A 581 -32.21 15.58 13.09
N VAL A 582 -31.32 14.95 13.88
CA VAL A 582 -30.49 13.85 13.40
C VAL A 582 -31.37 12.60 13.23
N PRO A 583 -31.28 11.86 12.10
CA PRO A 583 -31.96 10.57 11.95
C PRO A 583 -31.51 9.56 13.02
N SER A 584 -32.40 8.60 13.34
CA SER A 584 -32.06 7.47 14.20
C SER A 584 -30.86 6.70 13.65
N ILE A 585 -29.76 6.67 14.41
CA ILE A 585 -28.54 5.96 14.02
C ILE A 585 -28.80 4.45 14.10
N PRO A 586 -28.57 3.67 13.03
CA PRO A 586 -28.65 2.21 13.09
C PRO A 586 -27.61 1.61 14.05
N ASP A 587 -27.87 0.41 14.56
CA ASP A 587 -26.85 -0.34 15.30
C ASP A 587 -25.66 -0.70 14.41
N ARG A 588 -24.45 -0.44 14.92
CA ARG A 588 -23.22 -0.90 14.28
C ARG A 588 -23.06 -2.41 14.44
N PRO A 589 -22.51 -3.11 13.42
CA PRO A 589 -22.10 -4.50 13.55
C PRO A 589 -20.96 -4.62 14.56
N ILE A 590 -20.81 -5.80 15.13
CA ILE A 590 -19.68 -6.17 15.96
C ILE A 590 -18.38 -6.00 15.13
N PRO A 591 -17.37 -5.25 15.61
CA PRO A 591 -16.08 -5.15 14.95
C PRO A 591 -15.40 -6.52 14.77
N ILE A 592 -14.64 -6.70 13.69
CA ILE A 592 -13.88 -7.94 13.43
C ILE A 592 -12.79 -8.17 14.51
N THR A 593 -12.40 -7.12 15.22
CA THR A 593 -11.44 -7.12 16.34
C THR A 593 -12.11 -6.99 17.71
N ALA A 594 -13.40 -7.28 17.84
CA ALA A 594 -14.09 -7.27 19.13
C ALA A 594 -13.70 -8.49 19.98
N ASP A 595 -13.36 -8.25 21.24
CA ASP A 595 -13.12 -9.32 22.20
C ASP A 595 -14.44 -9.97 22.67
N ILE A 596 -14.34 -11.11 23.36
CA ILE A 596 -15.48 -11.92 23.81
C ILE A 596 -16.47 -11.09 24.65
N ASP A 597 -15.97 -10.21 25.52
CA ASP A 597 -16.81 -9.36 26.38
C ASP A 597 -17.66 -8.36 25.57
N ASP A 598 -17.15 -7.85 24.45
CA ASP A 598 -17.92 -6.97 23.54
C ASP A 598 -18.96 -7.76 22.74
N ILE A 599 -18.64 -9.01 22.40
CA ILE A 599 -19.60 -9.94 21.80
C ILE A 599 -20.74 -10.21 22.78
N GLU A 600 -20.46 -10.53 24.05
CA GLU A 600 -21.49 -10.77 25.07
C GLU A 600 -22.32 -9.50 25.39
N LYS A 601 -21.70 -8.32 25.43
CA LYS A 601 -22.41 -7.03 25.52
C LYS A 601 -23.28 -6.74 24.30
N SER A 602 -22.91 -7.20 23.11
CA SER A 602 -23.76 -7.06 21.91
C SER A 602 -24.96 -8.01 21.98
N VAL A 603 -24.75 -9.27 22.35
CA VAL A 603 -25.81 -10.31 22.40
C VAL A 603 -26.83 -10.00 23.49
N SER A 604 -26.41 -9.51 24.66
CA SER A 604 -27.32 -9.06 25.71
C SER A 604 -28.14 -7.82 25.31
N SER A 605 -27.61 -6.96 24.45
CA SER A 605 -28.32 -5.79 23.88
C SER A 605 -29.46 -6.17 22.92
N PHE A 606 -29.45 -7.37 22.33
CA PHE A 606 -30.56 -7.90 21.51
C PHE A 606 -31.76 -8.41 22.33
N GLY A 607 -31.75 -8.21 23.65
CA GLY A 607 -32.67 -8.79 24.64
C GLY A 607 -34.13 -8.30 24.64
N SER A 608 -34.70 -7.79 23.53
CA SER A 608 -36.16 -7.63 23.40
C SER A 608 -36.65 -7.47 21.95
N GLY A 609 -37.57 -8.35 21.51
CA GLY A 609 -38.52 -8.02 20.42
C GLY A 609 -38.27 -8.59 19.02
N ARG A 610 -38.62 -9.86 18.81
CA ARG A 610 -38.93 -10.50 17.50
C ARG A 610 -37.82 -10.57 16.42
N MET A 611 -37.16 -11.72 16.36
CA MET A 611 -36.81 -12.31 15.06
C MET A 611 -38.08 -12.66 14.27
N SER A 612 -38.13 -12.38 12.97
CA SER A 612 -39.16 -12.93 12.05
C SER A 612 -38.69 -12.97 10.60
N THR A 613 -38.13 -14.13 10.23
CA THR A 613 -38.26 -14.84 8.94
C THR A 613 -37.83 -14.19 7.61
N ILE A 614 -37.13 -15.01 6.80
CA ILE A 614 -36.83 -14.78 5.38
C ILE A 614 -38.13 -14.77 4.55
N SER A 615 -38.47 -13.65 3.90
CA SER A 615 -39.17 -13.62 2.60
C SER A 615 -39.38 -12.19 2.05
N GLY A 616 -39.27 -12.06 0.72
CA GLY A 616 -40.03 -11.11 -0.12
C GLY A 616 -39.91 -9.60 0.11
N TYR A 617 -39.25 -8.90 -0.82
CA TYR A 617 -39.52 -7.46 -1.05
C TYR A 617 -40.96 -7.27 -1.57
N GLN A 618 -41.78 -6.48 -0.87
CA GLN A 618 -42.87 -5.70 -1.47
C GLN A 618 -43.00 -4.32 -0.79
N PRO A 619 -43.21 -3.23 -1.54
CA PRO A 619 -43.44 -1.90 -0.97
C PRO A 619 -44.89 -1.75 -0.50
N TYR A 620 -45.10 -1.44 0.78
CA TYR A 620 -46.43 -1.19 1.33
C TYR A 620 -46.72 0.32 1.38
N THR A 621 -47.73 0.78 0.64
CA THR A 621 -48.20 2.17 0.68
C THR A 621 -49.19 2.38 1.83
N PRO A 622 -49.07 3.48 2.62
CA PRO A 622 -49.99 3.72 3.73
C PRO A 622 -51.39 4.13 3.23
N ARG A 623 -52.40 3.31 3.51
CA ARG A 623 -53.81 3.74 3.51
C ARG A 623 -54.19 4.14 4.94
N GLY A 624 -54.54 5.42 5.13
CA GLY A 624 -54.99 5.94 6.42
C GLY A 624 -56.40 5.44 6.80
N HIS A 625 -56.69 5.42 8.11
CA HIS A 625 -58.02 5.13 8.64
C HIS A 625 -58.48 6.19 9.66
N SER A 626 -59.16 7.21 9.12
CA SER A 626 -60.20 8.04 9.74
C SER A 626 -60.99 8.63 8.56
N GLU A 627 -62.28 8.88 8.61
CA GLU A 627 -63.21 8.95 9.75
C GLU A 627 -64.40 7.99 9.57
N ASN A 628 -65.26 7.90 10.58
CA ASN A 628 -66.50 7.11 10.51
C ASN A 628 -67.65 7.93 11.14
N SER A 629 -68.50 8.53 10.30
CA SER A 629 -69.56 9.44 10.74
C SER A 629 -70.90 9.16 10.04
N SER A 630 -71.69 8.31 10.69
CA SER A 630 -73.17 8.34 10.80
C SER A 630 -74.04 8.91 9.65
N ALA A 631 -74.91 8.02 9.14
CA ALA A 631 -76.32 8.24 8.79
C ALA A 631 -76.68 9.14 7.58
N GLY A 632 -77.61 8.63 6.76
CA GLY A 632 -78.15 9.24 5.54
C GLY A 632 -78.79 8.18 4.65
#